data_AF-A0A7W8EZ73-F1
#
_entry.id   AF-A0A7W8EZ73-F1
#
_cell.length_a   1.000
_cell.length_b   1.000
_cell.length_c   1.000
_cell.angle_alpha   90.00
_cell.angle_beta   90.00
_cell.angle_gamma   90.00
#
_symmetry.space_group_name_H-M   'P 1'
#
loop_
_entity.id
_entity.type
_entity.pdbx_description
1 polymer ?
#
loop_
_entity_poly.entity_id
_entity_poly.type
_entity_poly.pdbx_seq_one_letter_code
_entity_poly.pdbx_strand_id
1 'polypeptide(L)'
;MAPAGLGTLASYATEVALPATGTWANPGKGGAQADIVITAPEDGVPLLFVEIDNCFESAQVLAGKIDKYMRFCQRKVKDVDGTERPMWRTRWWVPDGRHGDRPHPPLLLVFNRIGPRNPNTVIAQLAELTQRHWQGHDYGGDFHIYDGKLPIVVTGMKQLKEHGPAGAVFRRFGWPHNQTLIEAIGNPCREAYDARKQAEYAARQREHQEELRRIAAQHRDEREASRPVCAGCGTRFTDERWKAIEPAGWDAPRETHPHLCDDCKQQAVTAERQAQQPASDYQEQDQAVPEQKASCWLSRLRT
;
A
#
# COMPACT_ATOMS: atom_id res chain seq x y z
N MET A 1 -26.49 -24.08 21.26
CA MET A 1 -26.13 -22.66 21.34
C MET A 1 -26.53 -22.03 20.01
N ALA A 2 -27.18 -20.87 19.99
CA ALA A 2 -27.55 -20.23 18.72
C ALA A 2 -26.27 -19.78 17.97
N PRO A 3 -26.23 -19.85 16.64
CA PRO A 3 -25.10 -19.34 15.87
C PRO A 3 -24.94 -17.83 16.09
N ALA A 4 -23.69 -17.34 16.05
CA ALA A 4 -23.42 -15.90 16.18
C ALA A 4 -24.03 -15.13 14.99
N GLY A 5 -24.56 -13.94 15.27
CA GLY A 5 -25.09 -13.02 14.26
C GLY A 5 -23.99 -12.25 13.52
N LEU A 6 -24.39 -11.24 12.75
CA LEU A 6 -23.48 -10.27 12.13
C LEU A 6 -23.65 -8.91 12.82
N GLY A 7 -22.54 -8.28 13.16
CA GLY A 7 -22.47 -6.95 13.73
C GLY A 7 -23.31 -6.79 15.00
N THR A 8 -23.72 -5.54 15.22
CA THR A 8 -24.60 -5.15 16.31
C THR A 8 -25.97 -4.74 15.76
N LEU A 9 -26.96 -4.49 16.62
CA LEU A 9 -28.25 -3.96 16.15
C LEU A 9 -28.12 -2.63 15.39
N ALA A 10 -27.10 -1.81 15.71
CA ALA A 10 -26.83 -0.55 15.00
C ALA A 10 -26.28 -0.77 13.59
N SER A 11 -25.80 -1.99 13.27
CA SER A 11 -25.32 -2.37 11.95
C SER A 11 -26.46 -2.59 10.94
N TYR A 12 -27.72 -2.58 11.40
CA TYR A 12 -28.91 -2.86 10.59
C TYR A 12 -29.76 -1.62 10.38
N ALA A 13 -30.17 -1.39 9.13
CA ALA A 13 -31.22 -0.45 8.77
C ALA A 13 -32.29 -1.16 7.96
N THR A 14 -33.56 -0.89 8.22
CA THR A 14 -34.68 -1.51 7.52
C THR A 14 -35.35 -0.53 6.55
N GLU A 15 -36.00 -1.05 5.51
CA GLU A 15 -36.83 -0.26 4.59
C GLU A 15 -36.09 0.93 3.95
N VAL A 16 -34.87 0.67 3.48
CA VAL A 16 -33.98 1.73 2.99
C VAL A 16 -34.26 2.01 1.52
N ALA A 17 -34.74 3.22 1.23
CA ALA A 17 -34.87 3.70 -0.13
C ALA A 17 -33.50 3.81 -0.82
N LEU A 18 -33.39 3.27 -2.04
CA LEU A 18 -32.20 3.25 -2.88
C LEU A 18 -32.47 4.04 -4.19
N PRO A 19 -32.19 5.36 -4.20
CA PRO A 19 -32.69 6.24 -5.25
C PRO A 19 -31.93 6.07 -6.58
N ALA A 20 -32.62 5.58 -7.61
CA ALA A 20 -32.09 5.62 -8.99
C ALA A 20 -32.14 7.04 -9.60
N THR A 21 -33.03 7.90 -9.09
CA THR A 21 -33.16 9.34 -9.41
C THR A 21 -33.48 10.12 -8.12
N GLY A 22 -33.43 11.46 -8.14
CA GLY A 22 -33.69 12.29 -6.94
C GLY A 22 -32.55 12.24 -5.92
N THR A 23 -32.79 12.62 -4.66
CA THR A 23 -31.76 12.62 -3.59
C THR A 23 -32.03 11.51 -2.57
N TRP A 24 -31.14 11.35 -1.59
CA TRP A 24 -31.40 10.49 -0.43
C TRP A 24 -32.65 10.92 0.36
N ALA A 25 -32.86 12.22 0.52
CA ALA A 25 -34.00 12.78 1.25
C ALA A 25 -35.30 12.76 0.42
N ASN A 26 -35.19 12.92 -0.91
CA ASN A 26 -36.32 12.93 -1.83
C ASN A 26 -36.07 11.93 -2.97
N PRO A 27 -36.28 10.62 -2.73
CA PRO A 27 -36.07 9.59 -3.74
C PRO A 27 -37.03 9.79 -4.92
N GLY A 28 -36.50 9.81 -6.13
CA GLY A 28 -37.33 9.80 -7.33
C GLY A 28 -37.95 8.42 -7.58
N LYS A 29 -38.97 8.37 -8.45
CA LYS A 29 -39.63 7.10 -8.81
C LYS A 29 -38.64 6.14 -9.50
N GLY A 30 -38.88 4.85 -9.32
CA GLY A 30 -38.15 3.79 -10.00
C GLY A 30 -36.86 3.32 -9.31
N GLY A 31 -36.56 3.82 -8.10
CA GLY A 31 -35.53 3.25 -7.22
C GLY A 31 -35.93 1.90 -6.63
N ALA A 32 -34.95 1.21 -6.04
CA ALA A 32 -35.19 0.05 -5.20
C ALA A 32 -35.50 0.49 -3.76
N GLN A 33 -36.02 -0.41 -2.95
CA GLN A 33 -36.16 -0.25 -1.50
C GLN A 33 -35.68 -1.57 -0.91
N ALA A 34 -34.61 -1.52 -0.13
CA ALA A 34 -34.07 -2.71 0.51
C ALA A 34 -34.80 -2.97 1.82
N ASP A 35 -35.22 -4.22 2.02
CA ASP A 35 -35.85 -4.64 3.27
C ASP A 35 -34.87 -4.44 4.43
N ILE A 36 -33.60 -4.82 4.23
CA ILE A 36 -32.53 -4.62 5.21
C ILE A 36 -31.23 -4.20 4.50
N VAL A 37 -30.50 -3.28 5.12
CA VAL A 37 -29.11 -2.94 4.80
C VAL A 37 -28.25 -3.27 6.01
N ILE A 38 -27.17 -4.01 5.79
CA ILE A 38 -26.22 -4.40 6.83
C ILE A 38 -24.87 -3.73 6.57
N THR A 39 -24.32 -3.09 7.58
CA THR A 39 -22.96 -2.54 7.61
C THR A 39 -22.24 -3.01 8.87
N ALA A 40 -21.45 -4.07 8.75
CA ALA A 40 -20.64 -4.66 9.80
C ALA A 40 -19.22 -4.91 9.28
N PRO A 41 -18.44 -3.84 8.99
CA PRO A 41 -17.08 -3.97 8.48
C PRO A 41 -16.17 -4.77 9.43
N GLU A 42 -16.42 -4.76 10.73
CA GLU A 42 -15.74 -5.57 11.75
C GLU A 42 -15.86 -7.07 11.51
N ASP A 43 -16.95 -7.50 10.86
CA ASP A 43 -17.22 -8.89 10.50
C ASP A 43 -16.97 -9.16 9.00
N GLY A 44 -16.30 -8.25 8.31
CA GLY A 44 -16.00 -8.37 6.88
C GLY A 44 -17.18 -8.07 5.96
N VAL A 45 -18.25 -7.44 6.46
CA VAL A 45 -19.44 -7.05 5.68
C VAL A 45 -19.56 -5.53 5.62
N PRO A 46 -18.78 -4.83 4.77
CA PRO A 46 -18.79 -3.36 4.74
C PRO A 46 -20.12 -2.78 4.26
N LEU A 47 -20.80 -3.47 3.35
CA LEU A 47 -22.15 -3.12 2.90
C LEU A 47 -22.81 -4.36 2.27
N LEU A 48 -24.02 -4.69 2.71
CA LEU A 48 -24.84 -5.77 2.15
C LEU A 48 -26.30 -5.34 2.08
N PHE A 49 -26.90 -5.45 0.90
CA PHE A 49 -28.34 -5.32 0.73
C PHE A 49 -29.02 -6.67 0.92
N VAL A 50 -30.17 -6.68 1.55
CA VAL A 50 -30.94 -7.90 1.80
C VAL A 50 -32.40 -7.69 1.40
N GLU A 51 -32.94 -8.69 0.71
CA GLU A 51 -34.35 -8.83 0.41
C GLU A 51 -34.86 -10.14 0.99
N ILE A 52 -36.08 -10.12 1.52
CA ILE A 52 -36.75 -11.29 2.07
C ILE A 52 -37.95 -11.61 1.18
N ASP A 53 -37.86 -12.70 0.41
CA ASP A 53 -38.98 -13.16 -0.41
C ASP A 53 -39.76 -14.27 0.31
N ASN A 54 -41.07 -14.05 0.47
CA ASN A 54 -41.98 -15.03 1.06
C ASN A 54 -42.41 -16.12 0.04
N CYS A 55 -41.70 -16.31 -1.07
CA CYS A 55 -42.03 -17.25 -2.15
C CYS A 55 -43.37 -16.96 -2.86
N PHE A 56 -43.76 -15.69 -2.91
CA PHE A 56 -44.94 -15.20 -3.67
C PHE A 56 -44.56 -14.41 -4.92
N GLU A 57 -43.29 -14.02 -5.08
CA GLU A 57 -42.83 -13.33 -6.28
C GLU A 57 -42.36 -14.34 -7.34
N SER A 58 -42.58 -14.04 -8.62
CA SER A 58 -41.98 -14.84 -9.70
C SER A 58 -40.54 -14.42 -9.93
N ALA A 59 -39.77 -15.27 -10.63
CA ALA A 59 -38.40 -14.93 -11.03
C ALA A 59 -38.34 -13.62 -11.85
N GLN A 60 -39.35 -13.32 -12.67
CA GLN A 60 -39.42 -12.09 -13.46
C GLN A 60 -39.60 -10.84 -12.58
N VAL A 61 -40.40 -10.94 -11.52
CA VAL A 61 -40.58 -9.84 -10.56
C VAL A 61 -39.28 -9.59 -9.80
N LEU A 62 -38.63 -10.64 -9.31
CA LEU A 62 -37.34 -10.55 -8.64
C LEU A 62 -36.24 -10.02 -9.57
N ALA A 63 -36.23 -10.43 -10.85
CA ALA A 63 -35.30 -9.89 -11.84
C ALA A 63 -35.51 -8.37 -12.05
N GLY A 64 -36.78 -7.92 -12.07
CA GLY A 64 -37.12 -6.51 -12.13
C GLY A 64 -36.67 -5.73 -10.89
N LYS A 65 -36.64 -6.35 -9.70
CA LYS A 65 -36.02 -5.75 -8.50
C LYS A 65 -34.51 -5.63 -8.68
N ILE A 66 -33.83 -6.69 -9.13
CA ILE A 66 -32.39 -6.67 -9.39
C ILE A 66 -32.01 -5.58 -10.41
N ASP A 67 -32.82 -5.37 -11.46
CA ASP A 67 -32.64 -4.25 -12.40
C ASP A 67 -32.68 -2.87 -11.71
N LYS A 68 -33.47 -2.71 -10.65
CA LYS A 68 -33.52 -1.46 -9.86
C LYS A 68 -32.28 -1.30 -8.98
N TYR A 69 -31.84 -2.37 -8.33
CA TYR A 69 -30.58 -2.39 -7.56
C TYR A 69 -29.38 -2.03 -8.44
N MET A 70 -29.30 -2.62 -9.64
CA MET A 70 -28.25 -2.31 -10.61
C MET A 70 -28.24 -0.83 -11.00
N ARG A 71 -29.42 -0.27 -11.34
CA ARG A 71 -29.55 1.15 -11.66
C ARG A 71 -29.09 2.04 -10.51
N PHE A 72 -29.44 1.69 -9.28
CA PHE A 72 -28.96 2.39 -8.09
C PHE A 72 -27.43 2.28 -7.92
N CYS A 73 -26.86 1.08 -8.05
CA CYS A 73 -25.43 0.86 -7.84
C CYS A 73 -24.55 1.54 -8.91
N GLN A 74 -25.06 1.65 -10.13
CA GLN A 74 -24.42 2.33 -11.26
C GLN A 74 -24.54 3.85 -11.18
N ARG A 75 -25.50 4.35 -10.40
CA ARG A 75 -25.75 5.78 -10.30
C ARG A 75 -24.55 6.50 -9.71
N LYS A 76 -24.08 7.52 -10.41
CA LYS A 76 -23.05 8.45 -9.95
C LYS A 76 -23.64 9.79 -9.56
N VAL A 77 -22.98 10.44 -8.62
CA VAL A 77 -23.24 11.82 -8.19
C VAL A 77 -21.91 12.54 -8.07
N LYS A 78 -21.92 13.86 -8.24
CA LYS A 78 -20.77 14.68 -7.89
C LYS A 78 -20.71 14.82 -6.38
N ASP A 79 -19.56 14.49 -5.82
CA ASP A 79 -19.27 14.68 -4.40
C ASP A 79 -18.88 16.16 -4.13
N VAL A 80 -18.65 16.52 -2.87
CA VAL A 80 -18.29 17.88 -2.44
C VAL A 80 -17.00 18.40 -3.09
N ASP A 81 -16.11 17.49 -3.51
CA ASP A 81 -14.86 17.78 -4.21
C ASP A 81 -15.04 17.92 -5.75
N GLY A 82 -16.27 17.80 -6.25
CA GLY A 82 -16.61 17.83 -7.67
C GLY A 82 -16.36 16.52 -8.42
N THR A 83 -15.79 15.50 -7.76
CA THR A 83 -15.50 14.19 -8.36
C THR A 83 -16.76 13.34 -8.44
N GLU A 84 -16.97 12.68 -9.59
CA GLU A 84 -18.06 11.71 -9.71
C GLU A 84 -17.75 10.43 -8.95
N ARG A 85 -18.65 10.06 -8.05
CA ARG A 85 -18.58 8.82 -7.27
C ARG A 85 -19.92 8.09 -7.29
N PRO A 86 -19.93 6.75 -7.16
CA PRO A 86 -21.19 6.03 -6.98
C PRO A 86 -21.99 6.58 -5.80
N MET A 87 -23.28 6.81 -5.97
CA MET A 87 -24.14 7.45 -4.95
C MET A 87 -24.12 6.70 -3.62
N TRP A 88 -24.08 5.37 -3.65
CA TRP A 88 -24.01 4.57 -2.43
C TRP A 88 -22.74 4.84 -1.60
N ARG A 89 -21.63 5.26 -2.24
CA ARG A 89 -20.39 5.63 -1.54
C ARG A 89 -20.48 6.97 -0.80
N THR A 90 -21.52 7.79 -1.05
CA THR A 90 -21.73 9.03 -0.27
C THR A 90 -22.38 8.77 1.08
N ARG A 91 -22.97 7.59 1.27
CA ARG A 91 -23.62 7.17 2.51
C ARG A 91 -22.85 6.09 3.25
N TRP A 92 -22.25 5.15 2.53
CA TRP A 92 -21.55 4.01 3.12
C TRP A 92 -20.10 3.97 2.68
N TRP A 93 -19.22 3.83 3.66
CA TRP A 93 -17.81 3.59 3.41
C TRP A 93 -17.58 2.12 3.08
N VAL A 94 -16.92 1.85 1.95
CA VAL A 94 -16.51 0.51 1.52
C VAL A 94 -15.07 0.63 1.03
N PRO A 95 -14.14 -0.25 1.43
CA PRO A 95 -12.78 -0.21 0.92
C PRO A 95 -12.77 -0.37 -0.61
N ASP A 96 -11.81 0.26 -1.28
CA ASP A 96 -11.59 -0.01 -2.69
C ASP A 96 -10.93 -1.38 -2.88
N GLY A 97 -11.27 -2.07 -3.97
CA GLY A 97 -10.60 -3.30 -4.35
C GLY A 97 -9.11 -3.02 -4.64
N ARG A 98 -8.23 -3.93 -4.19
CA ARG A 98 -6.83 -3.95 -4.62
C ARG A 98 -6.88 -4.18 -6.14
N HIS A 99 -6.31 -3.29 -6.96
CA HIS A 99 -6.40 -3.28 -8.45
C HIS A 99 -7.61 -2.58 -9.09
N GLY A 100 -8.36 -1.78 -8.32
CA GLY A 100 -9.31 -0.81 -8.88
C GLY A 100 -10.64 -1.40 -9.37
N ASP A 101 -10.85 -2.69 -9.17
CA ASP A 101 -12.13 -3.35 -9.31
C ASP A 101 -13.11 -2.85 -8.24
N ARG A 102 -14.33 -2.55 -8.68
CA ARG A 102 -15.40 -1.96 -7.89
C ARG A 102 -16.66 -2.78 -8.15
N PRO A 103 -16.73 -4.01 -7.63
CA PRO A 103 -18.00 -4.72 -7.65
C PRO A 103 -19.07 -3.86 -6.97
N HIS A 104 -20.29 -3.95 -7.47
CA HIS A 104 -21.41 -3.34 -6.79
C HIS A 104 -21.64 -4.04 -5.44
N PRO A 105 -22.22 -3.34 -4.45
CA PRO A 105 -22.48 -3.95 -3.15
C PRO A 105 -23.32 -5.23 -3.29
N PRO A 106 -23.00 -6.32 -2.58
CA PRO A 106 -23.71 -7.59 -2.70
C PRO A 106 -25.20 -7.45 -2.35
N LEU A 107 -26.01 -8.31 -2.99
CA LEU A 107 -27.44 -8.48 -2.70
C LEU A 107 -27.69 -9.91 -2.23
N LEU A 108 -28.19 -10.05 -1.00
CA LEU A 108 -28.63 -11.31 -0.40
C LEU A 108 -30.15 -11.44 -0.54
N LEU A 109 -30.62 -12.49 -1.20
CA LEU A 109 -32.03 -12.87 -1.24
C LEU A 109 -32.27 -14.01 -0.25
N VAL A 110 -33.12 -13.77 0.75
CA VAL A 110 -33.51 -14.75 1.77
C VAL A 110 -34.90 -15.28 1.45
N PHE A 111 -34.99 -16.54 1.07
CA PHE A 111 -36.27 -17.17 0.74
C PHE A 111 -36.94 -17.76 1.98
N ASN A 112 -38.10 -17.22 2.33
CA ASN A 112 -38.96 -17.73 3.38
C ASN A 112 -40.13 -18.50 2.75
N ARG A 113 -40.17 -19.83 2.95
CA ARG A 113 -41.10 -20.74 2.28
C ARG A 113 -42.52 -20.68 2.87
N ILE A 114 -43.21 -19.56 2.67
CA ILE A 114 -44.63 -19.38 3.05
C ILE A 114 -45.53 -19.52 1.81
N GLY A 115 -45.11 -18.93 0.70
CA GLY A 115 -45.87 -18.88 -0.55
C GLY A 115 -45.81 -20.17 -1.38
N PRO A 116 -46.61 -20.23 -2.46
CA PRO A 116 -46.82 -21.44 -3.24
C PRO A 116 -45.66 -21.78 -4.18
N ARG A 117 -44.71 -20.87 -4.42
CA ARG A 117 -43.64 -21.11 -5.39
C ARG A 117 -42.48 -21.89 -4.77
N ASN A 118 -41.90 -22.79 -5.56
CA ASN A 118 -40.70 -23.51 -5.18
C ASN A 118 -39.47 -22.58 -5.33
N PRO A 119 -38.77 -22.22 -4.24
CA PRO A 119 -37.63 -21.31 -4.32
C PRO A 119 -36.49 -21.86 -5.17
N ASN A 120 -36.28 -23.18 -5.24
CA ASN A 120 -35.20 -23.74 -6.05
C ASN A 120 -35.43 -23.49 -7.55
N THR A 121 -36.67 -23.61 -8.00
CA THR A 121 -37.07 -23.30 -9.39
C THR A 121 -36.96 -21.81 -9.67
N VAL A 122 -37.46 -20.97 -8.75
CA VAL A 122 -37.39 -19.51 -8.88
C VAL A 122 -35.94 -19.04 -8.92
N ILE A 123 -35.08 -19.55 -8.04
CA ILE A 123 -33.66 -19.20 -8.00
C ILE A 123 -32.97 -19.59 -9.32
N ALA A 124 -33.22 -20.78 -9.84
CA ALA A 124 -32.60 -21.21 -11.10
C ALA A 124 -32.97 -20.29 -12.27
N GLN A 125 -34.27 -19.99 -12.42
CA GLN A 125 -34.76 -19.05 -13.43
C GLN A 125 -34.23 -17.63 -13.22
N LEU A 126 -34.13 -17.19 -11.96
CA LEU A 126 -33.64 -15.86 -11.62
C LEU A 126 -32.17 -15.70 -11.99
N ALA A 127 -31.35 -16.71 -11.72
CA ALA A 127 -29.93 -16.72 -12.10
C ALA A 127 -29.76 -16.55 -13.62
N GLU A 128 -30.55 -17.26 -14.42
CA GLU A 128 -30.56 -17.14 -15.88
C GLU A 128 -31.01 -15.75 -16.33
N LEU A 129 -32.16 -15.27 -15.86
CA LEU A 129 -32.73 -13.96 -16.25
C LEU A 129 -31.81 -12.78 -15.91
N THR A 130 -30.98 -12.93 -14.87
CA THR A 130 -30.11 -11.85 -14.36
C THR A 130 -28.64 -12.05 -14.68
N GLN A 131 -28.29 -13.04 -15.51
CA GLN A 131 -26.91 -13.39 -15.85
C GLN A 131 -26.04 -12.18 -16.20
N ARG A 132 -26.58 -11.24 -16.99
CA ARG A 132 -25.88 -10.00 -17.39
C ARG A 132 -25.36 -9.16 -16.22
N HIS A 133 -26.01 -9.24 -15.07
CA HIS A 133 -25.75 -8.41 -13.89
C HIS A 133 -24.70 -9.00 -12.95
N TRP A 134 -24.63 -10.33 -12.84
CA TRP A 134 -23.75 -10.99 -11.87
C TRP A 134 -22.58 -11.74 -12.50
N GLN A 135 -22.67 -12.12 -13.77
CA GLN A 135 -21.62 -12.90 -14.41
C GLN A 135 -20.37 -12.04 -14.59
N GLY A 136 -19.29 -12.47 -13.93
CA GLY A 136 -17.96 -11.89 -14.06
C GLY A 136 -17.24 -12.36 -15.32
N HIS A 137 -16.10 -11.73 -15.61
CA HIS A 137 -15.23 -12.11 -16.72
C HIS A 137 -14.08 -12.96 -16.20
N ASP A 138 -13.77 -14.04 -16.91
CA ASP A 138 -12.60 -14.86 -16.61
C ASP A 138 -11.31 -14.07 -16.80
N TYR A 139 -10.38 -14.19 -15.85
CA TYR A 139 -9.05 -13.60 -15.90
C TYR A 139 -8.02 -14.72 -16.02
N GLY A 140 -7.76 -15.14 -17.26
CA GLY A 140 -6.70 -16.08 -17.60
C GLY A 140 -6.84 -17.47 -16.96
N GLY A 141 -8.06 -17.89 -16.60
CA GLY A 141 -8.33 -19.15 -15.92
C GLY A 141 -8.02 -19.18 -14.42
N ASP A 142 -7.54 -18.08 -13.82
CA ASP A 142 -7.19 -18.05 -12.39
C ASP A 142 -8.39 -17.65 -11.50
N PHE A 143 -9.08 -16.58 -11.86
CA PHE A 143 -10.22 -16.05 -11.11
C PHE A 143 -11.14 -15.21 -12.01
N HIS A 144 -12.32 -14.86 -11.49
CA HIS A 144 -13.25 -13.98 -12.20
C HIS A 144 -13.21 -12.55 -11.66
N ILE A 145 -13.28 -11.57 -12.56
CA ILE A 145 -13.42 -10.15 -12.24
C ILE A 145 -14.89 -9.77 -12.29
N TYR A 146 -15.36 -9.10 -11.23
CA TYR A 146 -16.76 -8.69 -11.04
C TYR A 146 -16.95 -7.17 -11.04
N ASP A 147 -16.04 -6.41 -11.66
CA ASP A 147 -16.16 -4.95 -11.76
C ASP A 147 -17.48 -4.55 -12.45
N GLY A 148 -18.22 -3.64 -11.82
CA GLY A 148 -19.56 -3.24 -12.27
C GLY A 148 -20.61 -4.36 -12.27
N LYS A 149 -20.33 -5.51 -11.65
CA LYS A 149 -21.27 -6.62 -11.46
C LYS A 149 -21.83 -6.62 -10.04
N LEU A 150 -23.03 -7.15 -9.89
CA LEU A 150 -23.71 -7.33 -8.61
C LEU A 150 -23.54 -8.77 -8.13
N PRO A 151 -22.79 -9.02 -7.04
CA PRO A 151 -22.78 -10.32 -6.39
C PRO A 151 -24.19 -10.62 -5.84
N ILE A 152 -24.85 -11.61 -6.41
CA ILE A 152 -26.17 -12.07 -5.94
C ILE A 152 -25.97 -13.36 -5.17
N VAL A 153 -26.36 -13.34 -3.91
CA VAL A 153 -26.26 -14.45 -2.97
C VAL A 153 -27.68 -14.85 -2.56
N VAL A 154 -27.92 -16.14 -2.42
CA VAL A 154 -29.23 -16.65 -1.99
C VAL A 154 -29.09 -17.61 -0.82
N THR A 155 -30.07 -17.61 0.07
CA THR A 155 -30.23 -18.62 1.11
C THR A 155 -31.70 -18.79 1.48
N GLY A 156 -32.00 -19.79 2.30
CA GLY A 156 -33.34 -20.00 2.86
C GLY A 156 -33.42 -19.58 4.32
N MET A 157 -34.54 -18.98 4.74
CA MET A 157 -34.76 -18.52 6.12
C MET A 157 -34.52 -19.62 7.17
N LYS A 158 -34.94 -20.86 6.89
CA LYS A 158 -34.71 -22.00 7.80
C LYS A 158 -33.21 -22.29 7.99
N GLN A 159 -32.47 -22.34 6.89
CA GLN A 159 -31.03 -22.61 6.88
C GLN A 159 -30.26 -21.50 7.60
N LEU A 160 -30.66 -20.25 7.37
CA LEU A 160 -30.07 -19.09 8.03
C LEU A 160 -30.29 -19.11 9.55
N LYS A 161 -31.49 -19.48 10.02
CA LYS A 161 -31.79 -19.63 11.46
C LYS A 161 -30.99 -20.74 12.12
N GLU A 162 -30.76 -21.84 11.41
CA GLU A 162 -30.10 -23.04 11.93
C GLU A 162 -28.58 -22.89 11.97
N HIS A 163 -27.99 -22.33 10.90
CA HIS A 163 -26.53 -22.32 10.71
C HIS A 163 -25.91 -20.93 10.83
N GLY A 164 -26.72 -19.86 10.76
CA GLY A 164 -26.23 -18.48 10.80
C GLY A 164 -25.36 -18.09 9.60
N PRO A 165 -24.68 -16.93 9.67
CA PRO A 165 -23.85 -16.37 8.59
C PRO A 165 -22.55 -17.16 8.34
N ALA A 166 -22.02 -17.82 9.37
CA ALA A 166 -20.83 -18.67 9.27
C ALA A 166 -21.15 -20.07 8.71
N GLY A 167 -22.43 -20.42 8.58
CA GLY A 167 -22.85 -21.68 7.99
C GLY A 167 -22.64 -21.71 6.47
N ALA A 168 -22.24 -22.86 5.94
CA ALA A 168 -22.12 -23.10 4.50
C ALA A 168 -23.49 -23.31 3.83
N VAL A 169 -24.33 -22.27 3.88
CA VAL A 169 -25.74 -22.30 3.43
C VAL A 169 -26.09 -21.21 2.41
N PHE A 170 -25.09 -20.45 1.98
CA PHE A 170 -25.24 -19.37 1.01
C PHE A 170 -24.77 -19.84 -0.36
N ARG A 171 -25.55 -19.56 -1.40
CA ARG A 171 -25.16 -19.85 -2.78
C ARG A 171 -25.04 -18.55 -3.55
N ARG A 172 -23.85 -18.27 -4.06
CA ARG A 172 -23.63 -17.17 -5.02
C ARG A 172 -24.03 -17.63 -6.42
N PHE A 173 -24.66 -16.76 -7.19
CA PHE A 173 -24.91 -17.03 -8.61
C PHE A 173 -23.60 -17.23 -9.38
N GLY A 174 -23.61 -18.22 -10.27
CA GLY A 174 -22.43 -18.67 -11.02
C GLY A 174 -21.55 -19.70 -10.30
N TRP A 175 -21.81 -19.99 -9.02
CA TRP A 175 -21.00 -20.94 -8.25
C TRP A 175 -21.81 -22.21 -7.90
N PRO A 176 -21.21 -23.40 -7.98
CA PRO A 176 -21.96 -24.66 -7.90
C PRO A 176 -22.26 -25.11 -6.46
N HIS A 177 -21.51 -24.62 -5.46
CA HIS A 177 -21.56 -25.09 -4.08
C HIS A 177 -22.01 -24.00 -3.11
N ASN A 178 -22.55 -24.45 -1.98
CA ASN A 178 -22.85 -23.57 -0.85
C ASN A 178 -21.56 -23.17 -0.13
N GLN A 179 -21.59 -21.99 0.45
CA GLN A 179 -20.46 -21.29 1.05
C GLN A 179 -20.92 -20.56 2.31
N THR A 180 -19.97 -20.09 3.10
CA THR A 180 -20.24 -19.09 4.14
C THR A 180 -20.65 -17.76 3.50
N LEU A 181 -21.27 -16.85 4.26
CA LEU A 181 -21.66 -15.55 3.72
C LEU A 181 -20.44 -14.77 3.20
N ILE A 182 -19.33 -14.78 3.95
CA ILE A 182 -18.12 -14.01 3.63
C ILE A 182 -17.50 -14.49 2.31
N GLU A 183 -17.39 -15.79 2.10
CA GLU A 183 -16.93 -16.37 0.84
C GLU A 183 -17.87 -16.01 -0.32
N ALA A 184 -19.18 -16.08 -0.09
CA ALA A 184 -20.19 -15.84 -1.13
C ALA A 184 -20.22 -14.37 -1.60
N ILE A 185 -19.97 -13.40 -0.71
CA ILE A 185 -19.91 -11.97 -1.07
C ILE A 185 -18.51 -11.53 -1.54
N GLY A 186 -17.46 -12.25 -1.14
CA GLY A 186 -16.06 -11.96 -1.45
C GLY A 186 -15.58 -12.47 -2.81
N ASN A 187 -14.26 -12.62 -2.98
CA ASN A 187 -13.66 -13.27 -4.17
C ASN A 187 -12.43 -14.11 -3.76
N PRO A 188 -12.62 -15.23 -3.02
CA PRO A 188 -11.53 -16.03 -2.47
C PRO A 188 -10.51 -16.52 -3.51
N CYS A 189 -10.93 -16.88 -4.73
CA CYS A 189 -9.98 -17.29 -5.78
C CYS A 189 -9.02 -16.15 -6.15
N ARG A 190 -9.54 -14.92 -6.22
CA ARG A 190 -8.72 -13.74 -6.46
C ARG A 190 -7.84 -13.40 -5.27
N GLU A 191 -8.36 -13.45 -4.06
CA GLU A 191 -7.58 -13.22 -2.84
C GLU A 191 -6.40 -14.20 -2.75
N ALA A 192 -6.63 -15.47 -3.10
CA ALA A 192 -5.58 -16.48 -3.18
C ALA A 192 -4.56 -16.17 -4.29
N TYR A 193 -5.01 -15.70 -5.46
CA TYR A 193 -4.12 -15.27 -6.54
C TYR A 193 -3.24 -14.08 -6.11
N ASP A 194 -3.84 -13.05 -5.51
CA ASP A 194 -3.13 -11.86 -5.03
C ASP A 194 -2.11 -12.22 -3.95
N ALA A 195 -2.47 -13.11 -3.02
CA ALA A 195 -1.55 -13.60 -2.00
C ALA A 195 -0.35 -14.34 -2.60
N ARG A 196 -0.57 -15.19 -3.63
CA ARG A 196 0.53 -15.84 -4.37
C ARG A 196 1.45 -14.81 -5.02
N LYS A 197 0.88 -13.80 -5.70
CA LYS A 197 1.67 -12.76 -6.36
C LYS A 197 2.46 -11.88 -5.39
N GLN A 198 1.89 -11.55 -4.24
CA GLN A 198 2.62 -10.86 -3.18
C GLN A 198 3.77 -11.70 -2.64
N ALA A 199 3.56 -12.99 -2.41
CA ALA A 199 4.63 -13.89 -1.96
C ALA A 199 5.78 -14.00 -2.98
N GLU A 200 5.45 -14.13 -4.27
CA GLU A 200 6.43 -14.13 -5.37
C GLU A 200 7.24 -12.82 -5.43
N TYR A 201 6.58 -11.67 -5.28
CA TYR A 201 7.25 -10.37 -5.28
C TYR A 201 8.16 -10.21 -4.06
N ALA A 202 7.67 -10.57 -2.88
CA ALA A 202 8.45 -10.52 -1.65
C ALA A 202 9.67 -11.45 -1.68
N ALA A 203 9.55 -12.63 -2.32
CA ALA A 203 10.69 -13.51 -2.56
C ALA A 203 11.75 -12.85 -3.45
N ARG A 204 11.35 -12.30 -4.61
CA ARG A 204 12.26 -11.59 -5.51
C ARG A 204 12.96 -10.38 -4.87
N GLN A 205 12.24 -9.63 -4.04
CA GLN A 205 12.82 -8.51 -3.28
C GLN A 205 13.88 -8.99 -2.29
N ARG A 206 13.65 -10.12 -1.60
CA ARG A 206 14.63 -10.71 -0.68
C ARG A 206 15.88 -11.18 -1.43
N GLU A 207 15.71 -11.93 -2.52
CA GLU A 207 16.82 -12.37 -3.37
C GLU A 207 17.66 -11.20 -3.88
N HIS A 208 17.00 -10.14 -4.36
CA HIS A 208 17.70 -8.94 -4.83
C HIS A 208 18.47 -8.23 -3.69
N GLN A 209 17.87 -8.11 -2.51
CA GLN A 209 18.55 -7.54 -1.34
C GLN A 209 19.74 -8.38 -0.88
N GLU A 210 19.61 -9.71 -0.91
CA GLU A 210 20.71 -10.62 -0.59
C GLU A 210 21.85 -10.50 -1.60
N GLU A 211 21.54 -10.43 -2.89
CA GLU A 211 22.55 -10.26 -3.93
C GLU A 211 23.28 -8.92 -3.77
N LEU A 212 22.55 -7.82 -3.51
CA LEU A 212 23.17 -6.52 -3.21
C LEU A 212 24.07 -6.59 -1.98
N ARG A 213 23.69 -7.34 -0.94
CA ARG A 213 24.55 -7.56 0.23
C ARG A 213 25.81 -8.35 -0.12
N ARG A 214 25.70 -9.36 -0.98
CA ARG A 214 26.86 -10.15 -1.44
C ARG A 214 27.82 -9.31 -2.25
N ILE A 215 27.31 -8.54 -3.22
CA ILE A 215 28.10 -7.61 -4.02
C ILE A 215 28.77 -6.56 -3.13
N ALA A 216 28.03 -5.99 -2.17
CA ALA A 216 28.60 -5.02 -1.23
C ALA A 216 29.67 -5.62 -0.31
N ALA A 217 29.51 -6.88 0.12
CA ALA A 217 30.53 -7.59 0.90
C ALA A 217 31.78 -7.87 0.05
N GLN A 218 31.61 -8.35 -1.19
CA GLN A 218 32.71 -8.55 -2.12
C GLN A 218 33.47 -7.25 -2.39
N HIS A 219 32.79 -6.15 -2.66
CA HIS A 219 33.44 -4.85 -2.84
C HIS A 219 34.17 -4.37 -1.58
N ARG A 220 33.67 -4.67 -0.38
CA ARG A 220 34.38 -4.36 0.87
C ARG A 220 35.67 -5.18 0.99
N ASP A 221 35.60 -6.48 0.69
CA ASP A 221 36.75 -7.39 0.74
C ASP A 221 37.79 -7.03 -0.33
N GLU A 222 37.35 -6.75 -1.56
CA GLU A 222 38.21 -6.29 -2.67
C GLU A 222 38.87 -4.94 -2.36
N ARG A 223 38.09 -3.99 -1.80
CA ARG A 223 38.62 -2.72 -1.33
C ARG A 223 39.69 -3.03 -0.32
N GLU A 224 39.39 -3.71 0.79
CA GLU A 224 40.32 -4.06 1.87
C GLU A 224 41.59 -4.77 1.39
N ALA A 225 41.47 -5.70 0.44
CA ALA A 225 42.61 -6.38 -0.18
C ALA A 225 43.53 -5.41 -0.96
N SER A 226 42.95 -4.34 -1.51
CA SER A 226 43.64 -3.26 -2.22
C SER A 226 44.16 -2.16 -1.28
N ARG A 227 44.13 -2.37 0.05
CA ARG A 227 44.58 -1.37 1.04
C ARG A 227 46.05 -1.00 0.80
N PRO A 228 46.36 0.28 0.51
CA PRO A 228 47.72 0.72 0.29
C PRO A 228 48.61 0.55 1.52
N VAL A 229 49.89 0.34 1.27
CA VAL A 229 50.95 0.30 2.28
C VAL A 229 51.85 1.51 2.12
N CYS A 230 52.39 2.01 3.24
CA CYS A 230 53.32 3.12 3.24
C CYS A 230 54.64 2.73 2.59
N ALA A 231 55.08 3.49 1.59
CA ALA A 231 56.39 3.30 0.96
C ALA A 231 57.57 3.57 1.91
N GLY A 232 57.37 4.38 2.95
CA GLY A 232 58.41 4.72 3.93
C GLY A 232 58.61 3.68 5.03
N CYS A 233 57.52 3.15 5.61
CA CYS A 233 57.59 2.26 6.77
C CYS A 233 56.94 0.88 6.57
N GLY A 234 56.29 0.62 5.44
CA GLY A 234 55.64 -0.66 5.11
C GLY A 234 54.29 -0.92 5.80
N THR A 235 53.86 -0.07 6.74
CA THR A 235 52.58 -0.23 7.44
C THR A 235 51.38 0.03 6.51
N ARG A 236 50.32 -0.78 6.65
CA ARG A 236 49.04 -0.56 5.97
C ARG A 236 48.42 0.78 6.38
N PHE A 237 47.79 1.47 5.45
CA PHE A 237 47.11 2.73 5.73
C PHE A 237 45.90 2.53 6.66
N THR A 238 45.65 3.51 7.52
CA THR A 238 44.39 3.59 8.28
C THR A 238 43.22 3.92 7.34
N ASP A 239 41.98 3.72 7.81
CA ASP A 239 40.79 4.07 7.03
C ASP A 239 40.73 5.56 6.71
N GLU A 240 41.13 6.40 7.66
CA GLU A 240 41.19 7.85 7.51
C GLU A 240 42.22 8.24 6.46
N ARG A 241 43.43 7.66 6.51
CA ARG A 241 44.48 7.95 5.55
C ARG A 241 44.09 7.48 4.15
N TRP A 242 43.55 6.26 4.05
CA TRP A 242 43.12 5.71 2.78
C TRP A 242 41.99 6.55 2.15
N LYS A 243 41.02 6.99 2.94
CA LYS A 243 39.98 7.90 2.48
C LYS A 243 40.53 9.26 2.04
N ALA A 244 41.57 9.77 2.71
CA ALA A 244 42.20 11.04 2.37
C ALA A 244 42.97 11.03 1.03
N ILE A 245 43.45 9.84 0.60
CA ILE A 245 44.15 9.69 -0.68
C ILE A 245 43.21 9.33 -1.84
N GLU A 246 41.97 8.90 -1.55
CA GLU A 246 40.98 8.61 -2.58
C GLU A 246 40.59 9.92 -3.31
N PRO A 247 40.47 9.92 -4.65
CA PRO A 247 40.12 11.12 -5.39
C PRO A 247 38.72 11.64 -5.00
N ALA A 248 38.66 12.77 -4.30
CA ALA A 248 37.41 13.41 -3.91
C ALA A 248 36.85 14.30 -5.04
N GLY A 249 36.48 13.70 -6.19
CA GLY A 249 35.90 14.43 -7.32
C GLY A 249 36.88 15.37 -8.05
N TRP A 250 36.38 16.13 -9.02
CA TRP A 250 37.21 16.92 -9.94
C TRP A 250 37.85 18.17 -9.31
N ASP A 251 37.23 18.74 -8.27
CA ASP A 251 37.62 20.03 -7.68
C ASP A 251 38.31 19.93 -6.30
N ALA A 252 38.54 18.72 -5.76
CA ALA A 252 39.22 18.59 -4.48
C ALA A 252 40.74 18.73 -4.63
N PRO A 253 41.41 19.40 -3.66
CA PRO A 253 42.87 19.44 -3.59
C PRO A 253 43.44 18.02 -3.59
N ARG A 254 44.34 17.72 -4.54
CA ARG A 254 45.03 16.43 -4.58
C ARG A 254 45.96 16.32 -3.39
N GLU A 255 45.89 15.18 -2.71
CA GLU A 255 46.82 14.84 -1.65
C GLU A 255 48.26 14.81 -2.19
N THR A 256 49.16 15.54 -1.53
CA THR A 256 50.53 15.77 -2.02
C THR A 256 51.45 14.57 -1.89
N HIS A 257 51.17 13.67 -0.95
CA HIS A 257 52.02 12.50 -0.65
C HIS A 257 51.20 11.20 -0.56
N PRO A 258 50.52 10.78 -1.64
CA PRO A 258 49.53 9.70 -1.60
C PRO A 258 50.11 8.32 -1.23
N HIS A 259 51.44 8.16 -1.29
CA HIS A 259 52.13 6.89 -1.02
C HIS A 259 52.72 6.78 0.40
N LEU A 260 52.55 7.81 1.25
CA LEU A 260 53.07 7.83 2.63
C LEU A 260 51.92 7.80 3.65
N CYS A 261 52.14 7.14 4.79
CA CYS A 261 51.27 7.27 5.97
C CYS A 261 51.40 8.67 6.59
N ASP A 262 50.50 9.04 7.50
CA ASP A 262 50.48 10.39 8.08
C ASP A 262 51.81 10.76 8.76
N ASP A 263 52.40 9.86 9.55
CA ASP A 263 53.68 10.11 10.21
C ASP A 263 54.83 10.32 9.21
N CYS A 264 54.95 9.43 8.22
CA CYS A 264 55.96 9.56 7.17
C CYS A 264 55.74 10.80 6.29
N LYS A 265 54.47 11.20 6.05
CA LYS A 265 54.13 12.44 5.36
C LYS A 265 54.59 13.66 6.17
N GLN A 266 54.30 13.70 7.47
CA GLN A 266 54.74 14.82 8.31
C GLN A 266 56.27 14.95 8.32
N GLN A 267 56.98 13.83 8.41
CA GLN A 267 58.44 13.82 8.30
C GLN A 267 58.94 14.33 6.94
N ALA A 268 58.33 13.88 5.83
CA ALA A 268 58.67 14.34 4.49
C ALA A 268 58.44 15.85 4.32
N VAL A 269 57.28 16.35 4.74
CA VAL A 269 56.95 17.78 4.68
C VAL A 269 57.90 18.61 5.55
N THR A 270 58.27 18.12 6.74
CA THR A 270 59.26 18.80 7.59
C THR A 270 60.64 18.82 6.95
N ALA A 271 61.09 17.72 6.34
CA ALA A 271 62.37 17.64 5.64
C ALA A 271 62.41 18.58 4.41
N GLU A 272 61.32 18.65 3.63
CA GLU A 272 61.18 19.59 2.51
C GLU A 272 61.25 21.04 2.98
N ARG A 273 60.57 21.38 4.09
CA ARG A 273 60.62 22.73 4.69
C ARG A 273 62.01 23.10 5.19
N GLN A 274 62.73 22.15 5.79
CA GLN A 274 64.12 22.36 6.24
C GLN A 274 65.10 22.52 5.08
N ALA A 275 64.90 21.78 3.98
CA ALA A 275 65.71 21.93 2.75
C ALA A 275 65.43 23.24 2.01
N GLN A 276 64.25 23.84 2.22
CA GLN A 276 63.85 25.14 1.65
C GLN A 276 64.19 26.33 2.56
N GLN A 277 64.72 26.10 3.78
CA GLN A 277 65.31 27.17 4.59
C GLN A 277 66.73 27.47 4.07
N PRO A 278 67.01 28.65 3.49
CA PRO A 278 68.39 29.06 3.26
C PRO A 278 69.09 29.19 4.61
N ALA A 279 70.34 28.72 4.70
CA ALA A 279 71.20 28.92 5.85
C ALA A 279 71.43 30.43 6.09
N SER A 280 70.56 31.07 6.86
CA SER A 280 70.80 32.38 7.45
C SER A 280 71.41 32.17 8.83
N ASP A 281 72.75 32.04 8.88
CA ASP A 281 73.59 32.84 9.79
C ASP A 281 75.07 32.43 9.70
N TYR A 282 75.89 33.34 9.17
CA TYR A 282 77.28 33.54 9.55
C TYR A 282 77.65 35.01 9.30
N GLN A 283 77.51 35.86 10.33
CA GLN A 283 78.60 36.68 10.89
C GLN A 283 78.06 37.73 11.87
N GLU A 284 78.29 37.49 13.15
CA GLU A 284 78.34 38.52 14.18
C GLU A 284 79.80 38.73 14.59
N GLN A 285 80.16 40.00 14.79
CA GLN A 285 81.30 40.56 15.53
C GLN A 285 82.66 40.77 14.82
N ASP A 286 82.95 42.03 14.49
CA ASP A 286 83.93 42.80 15.29
C ASP A 286 83.74 44.35 15.19
N GLN A 287 83.59 44.95 16.38
CA GLN A 287 83.91 46.33 16.87
C GLN A 287 83.76 47.61 16.02
N ALA A 288 82.97 48.58 16.52
CA ALA A 288 83.47 49.75 17.30
C ALA A 288 82.32 50.73 17.69
N VAL A 289 82.50 51.39 18.84
CA VAL A 289 81.57 52.24 19.65
C VAL A 289 82.14 53.69 19.68
N PRO A 290 81.49 54.78 20.16
CA PRO A 290 80.11 55.32 20.08
C PRO A 290 80.06 56.82 19.61
N GLU A 291 78.88 57.45 19.50
CA GLU A 291 78.62 58.76 20.15
C GLU A 291 77.13 59.17 20.22
N GLN A 292 76.85 60.08 21.17
CA GLN A 292 75.58 60.47 21.79
C GLN A 292 74.71 61.45 20.97
N LYS A 293 73.36 61.42 21.15
CA LYS A 293 72.58 62.46 21.89
C LYS A 293 71.04 62.39 21.69
N ALA A 294 70.36 62.37 22.85
CA ALA A 294 69.22 63.20 23.28
C ALA A 294 67.80 63.08 22.67
N SER A 295 66.86 62.79 23.60
CA SER A 295 65.48 63.34 23.72
C SER A 295 64.43 62.86 22.68
N CYS A 296 63.11 62.77 22.90
CA CYS A 296 62.17 63.21 23.93
C CYS A 296 60.80 62.53 23.64
N TRP A 297 60.15 61.94 24.65
CA TRP A 297 58.71 62.03 25.01
C TRP A 297 57.54 61.65 24.06
N LEU A 298 56.59 60.92 24.69
CA LEU A 298 55.10 60.95 24.61
C LEU A 298 54.32 60.09 23.57
N SER A 299 53.76 59.01 24.11
CA SER A 299 52.34 58.59 24.09
C SER A 299 51.33 59.23 23.12
N ARG A 300 50.50 58.38 22.48
CA ARG A 300 49.02 58.47 22.57
C ARG A 300 48.29 57.25 22.00
N LEU A 301 47.41 56.71 22.84
CA LEU A 301 46.20 55.96 22.46
C LEU A 301 45.26 56.81 21.60
N ARG A 302 44.50 56.15 20.71
CA ARG A 302 43.04 56.30 20.66
C ARG A 302 42.38 55.14 19.90
N THR A 303 41.36 54.60 20.58
CA THR A 303 40.10 53.98 20.09
C THR A 303 39.88 53.90 18.59
#